data_AF-A0A352MAE7-F1
#
_entry.id   AF-A0A352MAE7-F1
#
_cell.length_a   1.000
_cell.length_b   1.000
_cell.length_c   1.000
_cell.angle_alpha   90.00
_cell.angle_beta   90.00
_cell.angle_gamma   90.00
#
_symmetry.space_group_name_H-M   'P 1'
#
loop_
_entity.id
_entity.type
_entity.pdbx_description
1 polymer ?
#
loop_
_entity_poly.entity_id
_entity_poly.type
_entity_poly.pdbx_seq_one_letter_code
_entity_poly.pdbx_strand_id
1 'polypeptide(L)'
;MIFNIMAEFIYRYRWIIILLCISIGVGSVLLIPKTEIDPEMRNYVPRSIKSRIATDKIESEFGVQDMVLILFSDSCIITNYNLNQIKDIDRAISRISGISASISPFTVKSITSDEGMMTVNPLIKKIPSEKAELKQLGKDILENSFARDIVVSSELTTASITATINNSKTEKETLQKIDSVISSNPGNAKIIKGGLPYIRQSLVRDVGRDAIILIPAALIIMLLVLKINLGTWRSVILPFSVVVLTTAFSLALIPLIGWKLSIITLLVPVILIAVANNYGIYLVARFQELSSRYPDASRKELVKTLIKSLNMPILFSGLTTVAGILGLLTHSIIPAKQVGVLAAAGVSLALLMSLLLIPSLIFVSGSGLISKNRKNDKTRLFEDILNKLSKLIIKYPGKILLISSVVILILASGIAFLKINTNQENYFAPKHPVRQASALINSKFGGSQTISVMIRGDIKDPEIMKGIDRVTTEIGHQEGVGGV
;
A
#
# COMPACT_ATOMS: atom_id res chain seq x y z
N MET A 1 1.23 30.26 37.38
CA MET A 1 2.68 30.14 37.60
C MET A 1 3.37 29.40 36.45
N ILE A 2 2.95 28.17 36.11
CA ILE A 2 3.56 27.32 35.06
C ILE A 2 3.67 28.00 33.67
N PHE A 3 2.62 28.67 33.20
CA PHE A 3 2.63 29.31 31.86
C PHE A 3 3.63 30.47 31.73
N ASN A 4 3.87 31.20 32.82
CA ASN A 4 4.85 32.30 32.83
C ASN A 4 6.28 31.75 32.77
N ILE A 5 6.53 30.65 33.50
CA ILE A 5 7.82 29.95 33.48
C ILE A 5 8.10 29.41 32.07
N MET A 6 7.10 28.83 31.41
CA MET A 6 7.25 28.31 30.06
C MET A 6 7.56 29.41 29.03
N ALA A 7 6.88 30.56 29.11
CA ALA A 7 7.15 31.69 28.23
C ALA A 7 8.56 32.27 28.42
N GLU A 8 9.04 32.36 29.66
CA GLU A 8 10.41 32.80 29.96
C GLU A 8 11.46 31.78 29.52
N PHE A 9 11.20 30.49 29.71
CA PHE A 9 12.04 29.40 29.23
C PHE A 9 12.20 29.46 27.71
N ILE A 10 11.10 29.55 26.97
CA ILE A 10 11.10 29.67 25.50
C ILE A 10 11.86 30.91 25.08
N TYR A 11 11.67 32.04 25.75
CA TYR A 11 12.38 33.27 25.41
C TYR A 11 13.90 33.13 25.60
N ARG A 12 14.33 32.58 26.74
CA ARG A 12 15.75 32.42 27.11
C ARG A 12 16.47 31.41 26.20
N TYR A 13 15.82 30.30 25.86
CA TYR A 13 16.42 29.18 25.15
C TYR A 13 15.97 29.03 23.69
N ARG A 14 15.30 30.02 23.11
CA ARG A 14 14.75 30.00 21.73
C ARG A 14 15.71 29.47 20.66
N TRP A 15 16.97 29.88 20.67
CA TRP A 15 17.96 29.43 19.69
C TRP A 15 18.33 27.96 19.86
N ILE A 16 18.42 27.48 21.11
CA ILE A 16 18.67 26.07 21.41
C ILE A 16 17.49 25.22 20.95
N ILE A 17 16.25 25.67 21.21
CA ILE A 17 15.04 24.97 20.76
C ILE A 17 15.01 24.86 19.23
N ILE A 18 15.28 25.96 18.52
CA ILE A 18 15.31 25.98 17.06
C ILE A 18 16.40 25.05 16.53
N LEU A 19 17.63 25.14 17.05
CA LEU A 19 18.74 24.29 16.64
C LEU A 19 18.44 22.82 16.89
N LEU A 20 17.90 22.47 18.06
CA LEU A 20 17.52 21.09 18.39
C LEU A 20 16.49 20.55 17.40
N CYS A 21 15.45 21.32 17.07
CA CYS A 21 14.42 20.90 16.11
C CYS A 21 15.00 20.72 14.70
N ILE A 22 15.90 21.60 14.27
CA ILE A 22 16.60 21.49 12.99
C ILE A 22 17.52 20.26 12.98
N SER A 23 18.28 20.02 14.05
CA SER A 23 19.15 18.85 14.18
C SER A 23 18.34 17.55 14.13
N ILE A 24 17.19 17.48 14.82
CA ILE A 24 16.27 16.34 14.71
C ILE A 24 15.80 16.17 13.26
N GLY A 25 15.41 17.25 12.60
CA GLY A 25 15.00 17.21 11.19
C GLY A 25 16.08 16.69 10.25
N VAL A 26 17.28 17.27 10.31
CA VAL A 26 18.42 16.88 9.48
C VAL A 26 18.81 15.42 9.75
N GLY A 27 18.94 15.03 11.02
CA GLY A 27 19.22 13.65 11.40
C GLY A 27 18.16 12.67 10.88
N SER A 28 16.89 13.07 10.91
CA SER A 28 15.78 12.26 10.39
C SER A 28 15.88 12.06 8.88
N VAL A 29 16.11 13.13 8.11
CA VAL A 29 16.24 13.05 6.64
C VAL A 29 17.40 12.16 6.22
N LEU A 30 18.52 12.18 6.95
CA LEU A 30 19.68 11.31 6.67
C LEU A 30 19.41 9.82 6.90
N LEU A 31 18.42 9.47 7.72
CA LEU A 31 18.05 8.08 8.00
C LEU A 31 17.06 7.50 7.00
N ILE A 32 16.22 8.34 6.38
CA ILE A 32 15.16 7.88 5.44
C ILE A 32 15.72 6.98 4.31
N PRO A 33 16.85 7.28 3.65
CA PRO A 33 17.39 6.43 2.59
C PRO A 33 17.77 5.01 3.02
N LYS A 34 17.94 4.76 4.33
CA LYS A 34 18.26 3.42 4.87
C LYS A 34 17.03 2.52 5.02
N THR A 35 15.85 3.00 4.65
CA THR A 35 14.60 2.27 4.84
C THR A 35 14.46 1.15 3.80
N GLU A 36 14.27 -0.08 4.26
CA GLU A 36 13.91 -1.21 3.40
C GLU A 36 12.39 -1.29 3.19
N ILE A 37 11.94 -1.77 2.03
CA ILE A 37 10.51 -1.94 1.72
C ILE A 37 10.14 -3.42 1.84
N ASP A 38 9.04 -3.71 2.52
CA ASP A 38 8.44 -5.06 2.59
C ASP A 38 7.12 -5.10 1.79
N PRO A 39 7.17 -5.64 0.55
CA PRO A 39 5.99 -5.76 -0.30
C PRO A 39 5.12 -6.98 0.01
N GLU A 40 5.58 -7.90 0.84
CA GLU A 40 4.87 -9.15 1.12
C GLU A 40 3.76 -8.91 2.16
N MET A 41 2.51 -8.84 1.70
CA MET A 41 1.35 -8.74 2.59
C MET A 41 1.25 -9.87 3.62
N ARG A 42 1.81 -11.04 3.30
CA ARG A 42 1.89 -12.18 4.21
C ARG A 42 2.67 -11.84 5.49
N ASN A 43 3.70 -11.00 5.40
CA ASN A 43 4.47 -10.54 6.56
C ASN A 43 3.69 -9.55 7.44
N TYR A 44 2.52 -9.08 6.97
CA TYR A 44 1.66 -8.18 7.74
C TYR A 44 0.84 -8.95 8.79
N VAL A 45 0.73 -10.27 8.61
CA VAL A 45 0.02 -11.17 9.51
C VAL A 45 0.97 -11.71 10.59
N PRO A 46 0.59 -11.67 11.88
CA PRO A 46 1.39 -12.26 12.96
C PRO A 46 1.76 -13.73 12.72
N ARG A 47 3.02 -14.08 13.03
CA ARG A 47 3.55 -15.46 12.95
C ARG A 47 2.83 -16.45 13.87
N SER A 48 2.09 -15.98 14.87
CA SER A 48 1.32 -16.81 15.79
C SER A 48 -0.01 -17.31 15.21
N ILE A 49 -0.46 -16.79 14.06
CA ILE A 49 -1.73 -17.21 13.45
C ILE A 49 -1.56 -18.56 12.76
N LYS A 50 -2.52 -19.48 12.98
CA LYS A 50 -2.49 -20.86 12.49
C LYS A 50 -2.21 -20.97 10.99
N SER A 51 -2.85 -20.13 10.16
CA SER A 51 -2.61 -20.14 8.71
C SER A 51 -1.17 -19.77 8.35
N ARG A 52 -0.57 -18.78 9.04
CA ARG A 52 0.83 -18.40 8.82
C ARG A 52 1.78 -19.54 9.18
N ILE A 53 1.54 -20.22 10.31
CA ILE A 53 2.33 -21.38 10.75
C ILE A 53 2.23 -22.53 9.73
N ALA A 54 1.03 -22.81 9.22
CA ALA A 54 0.82 -23.86 8.23
C ALA A 54 1.55 -23.56 6.92
N THR A 55 1.43 -22.34 6.39
CA THR A 55 2.14 -21.91 5.18
C THR A 55 3.66 -21.94 5.36
N ASP A 56 4.19 -21.43 6.49
CA ASP A 56 5.63 -21.47 6.78
C ASP A 56 6.15 -22.90 6.83
N LYS A 57 5.36 -23.83 7.38
CA LYS A 57 5.73 -25.25 7.41
C LYS A 57 5.75 -25.87 6.01
N ILE A 58 4.74 -25.58 5.17
CA ILE A 58 4.71 -26.03 3.78
C ILE A 58 5.95 -25.53 3.02
N GLU A 59 6.27 -24.25 3.15
CA GLU A 59 7.43 -23.68 2.47
C GLU A 59 8.76 -24.23 2.99
N SER A 60 8.85 -24.59 4.27
CA SER A 60 10.07 -25.19 4.82
C SER A 60 10.35 -26.59 4.25
N GLU A 61 9.31 -27.35 3.94
CA GLU A 61 9.43 -28.73 3.43
C GLU A 61 9.49 -28.76 1.89
N PHE A 62 8.70 -27.93 1.22
CA PHE A 62 8.50 -27.98 -0.24
C PHE A 62 9.07 -26.76 -0.99
N GLY A 63 9.57 -25.75 -0.28
CA GLY A 63 10.03 -24.49 -0.87
C GLY A 63 8.91 -23.48 -1.14
N VAL A 64 9.30 -22.27 -1.57
CA VAL A 64 8.37 -21.21 -1.97
C VAL A 64 7.59 -21.65 -3.22
N GLN A 65 6.28 -21.41 -3.20
CA GLN A 65 5.34 -21.83 -4.25
C GLN A 65 4.76 -20.67 -5.06
N ASP A 66 5.35 -19.47 -4.94
CA ASP A 66 4.93 -18.31 -5.73
C ASP A 66 5.22 -18.56 -7.21
N MET A 67 4.19 -18.44 -8.04
CA MET A 67 4.28 -18.69 -9.48
C MET A 67 4.11 -17.42 -10.30
N VAL A 68 4.83 -17.38 -11.40
CA VAL A 68 4.68 -16.43 -12.48
C VAL A 68 4.02 -17.14 -13.67
N LEU A 69 3.00 -16.52 -14.24
CA LEU A 69 2.36 -17.00 -15.46
C LEU A 69 2.66 -16.07 -16.62
N ILE A 70 3.06 -16.65 -17.74
CA ILE A 70 3.31 -15.97 -19.00
C ILE A 70 2.37 -16.57 -20.03
N LEU A 71 1.37 -15.80 -20.44
CA LEU A 71 0.37 -16.21 -21.41
C LEU A 71 0.74 -15.71 -22.79
N PHE A 72 0.57 -16.57 -23.79
CA PHE A 72 0.72 -16.27 -25.20
C PHE A 72 -0.65 -16.37 -25.84
N SER A 73 -1.18 -15.27 -26.36
CA SER A 73 -2.52 -15.22 -26.96
C SER A 73 -2.46 -14.87 -28.43
N ASP A 74 -3.14 -15.67 -29.26
CA ASP A 74 -3.31 -15.47 -30.69
C ASP A 74 -4.67 -16.07 -31.13
N SER A 75 -5.05 -15.86 -32.39
CA SER A 75 -6.18 -16.53 -33.05
C SER A 75 -6.05 -18.06 -33.04
N CYS A 76 -4.83 -18.60 -33.15
CA CYS A 76 -4.50 -20.00 -32.93
C CYS A 76 -3.06 -20.10 -32.41
N ILE A 77 -2.86 -20.74 -31.27
CA ILE A 77 -1.55 -20.87 -30.64
C ILE A 77 -0.75 -22.06 -31.17
N ILE A 78 -1.41 -23.06 -31.74
CA ILE A 78 -0.80 -24.27 -32.31
C ILE A 78 -0.32 -23.98 -33.74
N THR A 79 0.65 -23.07 -33.85
CA THR A 79 1.34 -22.75 -35.11
C THR A 79 2.83 -22.94 -34.94
N ASN A 80 3.54 -23.24 -36.03
CA ASN A 80 4.98 -23.46 -35.97
C ASN A 80 5.72 -22.22 -35.41
N TYR A 81 5.29 -21.01 -35.78
CA TYR A 81 5.86 -19.77 -35.29
C TYR A 81 5.63 -19.54 -33.80
N ASN A 82 4.39 -19.68 -33.31
CA ASN A 82 4.06 -19.48 -31.90
C ASN A 82 4.70 -20.56 -31.02
N LEU A 83 4.71 -21.82 -31.47
CA LEU A 83 5.35 -22.92 -30.75
C LEU A 83 6.88 -22.72 -30.63
N ASN A 84 7.55 -22.23 -31.67
CA ASN A 84 8.98 -21.90 -31.56
C ASN A 84 9.22 -20.76 -30.56
N GLN A 85 8.41 -19.70 -30.62
CA GLN A 85 8.52 -18.60 -29.65
C GLN A 85 8.35 -19.09 -28.20
N ILE A 86 7.32 -19.90 -27.94
CA ILE A 86 7.05 -20.46 -26.61
C ILE A 86 8.23 -21.34 -26.17
N LYS A 87 8.76 -22.19 -27.05
CA LYS A 87 9.88 -23.08 -26.76
C LYS A 87 11.16 -22.32 -26.41
N ASP A 88 11.47 -21.26 -27.15
CA ASP A 88 12.69 -20.47 -26.93
C ASP A 88 12.61 -19.71 -25.62
N ILE A 89 11.44 -19.12 -25.31
CA ILE A 89 11.19 -18.46 -24.03
C ILE A 89 11.21 -19.47 -22.88
N ASP A 90 10.54 -20.62 -23.01
CA ASP A 90 10.53 -21.68 -21.99
C ASP A 90 11.94 -22.15 -21.63
N ARG A 91 12.79 -22.41 -22.64
CA ARG A 91 14.18 -22.81 -22.44
C ARG A 91 15.02 -21.72 -21.78
N ALA A 92 14.83 -20.47 -22.18
CA ALA A 92 15.55 -19.35 -21.61
C ALA A 92 15.14 -19.11 -20.15
N ILE A 93 13.83 -19.17 -19.84
CA ILE A 93 13.28 -19.03 -18.49
C ILE A 93 13.78 -20.14 -17.58
N SER A 94 13.76 -21.39 -18.04
CA SER A 94 14.21 -22.55 -17.24
C SER A 94 15.69 -22.48 -16.84
N ARG A 95 16.49 -21.60 -17.46
CA ARG A 95 17.90 -21.36 -17.13
C ARG A 95 18.12 -20.15 -16.20
N ILE A 96 17.07 -19.39 -15.88
CA ILE A 96 17.19 -18.20 -15.01
C ILE A 96 17.47 -18.64 -13.57
N SER A 97 18.54 -18.08 -12.99
CA SER A 97 18.75 -18.12 -11.54
C SER A 97 17.62 -17.40 -10.82
N GLY A 98 16.86 -18.12 -10.01
CA GLY A 98 15.63 -17.65 -9.36
C GLY A 98 14.39 -18.49 -9.68
N ILE A 99 14.48 -19.41 -10.64
CA ILE A 99 13.38 -20.30 -11.05
C ILE A 99 13.74 -21.74 -10.66
N SER A 100 12.83 -22.43 -9.96
CA SER A 100 13.00 -23.83 -9.53
C SER A 100 12.39 -24.83 -10.51
N ALA A 101 11.26 -24.47 -11.12
CA ALA A 101 10.53 -25.34 -12.04
C ALA A 101 9.72 -24.50 -13.03
N SER A 102 9.49 -25.06 -14.23
CA SER A 102 8.65 -24.49 -15.28
C SER A 102 7.70 -25.56 -15.84
N ILE A 103 6.43 -25.19 -15.97
CA ILE A 103 5.39 -26.00 -16.61
C ILE A 103 4.94 -25.26 -17.87
N SER A 104 5.03 -25.91 -19.02
CA SER A 104 4.71 -25.35 -20.34
C SER A 104 4.26 -26.45 -21.30
N PRO A 105 3.79 -26.11 -22.53
CA PRO A 105 3.44 -27.11 -23.54
C PRO A 105 4.61 -28.06 -23.90
N PHE A 106 5.86 -27.68 -23.61
CA PHE A 106 7.04 -28.49 -23.90
C PHE A 106 7.52 -29.34 -22.72
N THR A 107 7.12 -29.01 -21.50
CA THR A 107 7.49 -29.77 -20.29
C THR A 107 6.36 -30.64 -19.76
N VAL A 108 5.12 -30.36 -20.16
CA VAL A 108 3.96 -31.20 -19.82
C VAL A 108 4.14 -32.61 -20.37
N LYS A 109 3.77 -33.58 -19.55
CA LYS A 109 3.95 -35.01 -19.84
C LYS A 109 2.66 -35.60 -20.42
N SER A 110 2.83 -36.49 -21.38
CA SER A 110 1.81 -37.43 -21.83
C SER A 110 2.09 -38.77 -21.16
N ILE A 111 1.07 -39.31 -20.50
CA ILE A 111 1.10 -40.61 -19.83
C ILE A 111 0.25 -41.55 -20.68
N THR A 112 0.89 -42.54 -21.27
CA THR A 112 0.25 -43.54 -22.13
C THR A 112 0.59 -44.94 -21.66
N SER A 113 -0.34 -45.88 -21.84
CA SER A 113 -0.06 -47.30 -21.61
C SER A 113 0.39 -47.91 -22.93
N ASP A 114 1.62 -48.40 -22.99
CA ASP A 114 2.17 -49.11 -24.14
C ASP A 114 2.61 -50.51 -23.68
N GLU A 115 2.08 -51.56 -24.31
CA GLU A 115 2.34 -52.97 -23.95
C GLU A 115 2.17 -53.30 -22.45
N GLY A 116 1.23 -52.64 -21.76
CA GLY A 116 0.99 -52.82 -20.32
C GLY A 116 1.99 -52.08 -19.42
N MET A 117 2.92 -51.31 -19.99
CA MET A 117 3.84 -50.41 -19.28
C MET A 117 3.37 -48.95 -19.36
N MET A 118 3.49 -48.25 -18.23
CA MET A 118 3.26 -46.80 -18.19
C MET A 118 4.46 -46.09 -18.83
N THR A 119 4.22 -45.41 -19.94
CA THR A 119 5.22 -44.58 -20.63
C THR A 119 4.94 -43.11 -20.36
N VAL A 120 6.00 -42.35 -20.05
CA VAL A 120 5.91 -40.93 -19.72
C VAL A 120 6.81 -40.16 -20.66
N ASN A 121 6.20 -39.44 -21.60
CA ASN A 121 6.89 -38.72 -22.67
C ASN A 121 6.51 -37.23 -22.64
N PRO A 122 7.39 -36.31 -23.06
CA PRO A 122 6.97 -34.93 -23.32
C PRO A 122 5.85 -34.91 -24.36
N LEU A 123 4.81 -34.09 -24.13
CA LEU A 123 3.70 -33.96 -25.07
C LEU A 123 4.17 -33.42 -26.43
N ILE A 124 5.05 -32.41 -26.42
CA ILE A 124 5.65 -31.85 -27.64
C ILE A 124 7.15 -32.17 -27.67
N LYS A 125 7.52 -33.30 -28.30
CA LYS A 125 8.93 -33.66 -28.53
C LYS A 125 9.57 -32.82 -29.65
N LYS A 126 8.86 -32.68 -30.76
CA LYS A 126 9.29 -31.94 -31.95
C LYS A 126 8.12 -31.11 -32.46
N ILE A 127 8.38 -29.88 -32.87
CA ILE A 127 7.36 -29.01 -33.46
C ILE A 127 7.08 -29.53 -34.88
N PRO A 128 5.83 -29.91 -35.20
CA PRO A 128 5.48 -30.38 -36.54
C PRO A 128 5.63 -29.28 -37.59
N SER A 129 6.04 -29.67 -38.80
CA SER A 129 6.15 -28.75 -39.94
C SER A 129 4.88 -28.75 -40.80
N GLU A 130 4.15 -29.87 -40.82
CA GLU A 130 2.95 -30.02 -41.64
C GLU A 130 1.67 -29.57 -40.93
N LYS A 131 0.75 -28.96 -41.68
CA LYS A 131 -0.54 -28.49 -41.14
C LYS A 131 -1.40 -29.63 -40.59
N ALA A 132 -1.34 -30.81 -41.20
CA ALA A 132 -2.09 -31.98 -40.75
C ALA A 132 -1.61 -32.45 -39.37
N GLU A 133 -0.29 -32.53 -39.18
CA GLU A 133 0.34 -32.89 -37.91
C GLU A 133 0.08 -31.85 -36.82
N LEU A 134 0.09 -30.55 -37.15
CA LEU A 134 -0.29 -29.49 -36.18
C LEU A 134 -1.74 -29.62 -35.73
N LYS A 135 -2.65 -30.01 -36.62
CA LYS A 135 -4.05 -30.25 -36.27
C LYS A 135 -4.20 -31.48 -35.36
N GLN A 136 -3.40 -32.52 -35.58
CA GLN A 136 -3.36 -33.69 -34.71
C GLN A 136 -2.80 -33.32 -33.32
N LEU A 137 -1.69 -32.58 -33.27
CA LEU A 137 -1.14 -32.08 -32.01
C LEU A 137 -2.16 -31.27 -31.21
N GLY A 138 -2.96 -30.45 -31.88
CA GLY A 138 -4.06 -29.73 -31.24
C GLY A 138 -5.08 -30.66 -30.57
N LYS A 139 -5.41 -31.81 -31.18
CA LYS A 139 -6.27 -32.82 -30.55
C LYS A 139 -5.59 -33.51 -29.38
N ASP A 140 -4.34 -33.92 -29.55
CA ASP A 140 -3.56 -34.60 -28.51
C ASP A 140 -3.46 -33.73 -27.23
N ILE A 141 -3.33 -32.40 -27.40
CA ILE A 141 -3.35 -31.43 -26.31
C ILE A 141 -4.72 -31.40 -25.60
N LEU A 142 -5.82 -31.44 -26.35
CA LEU A 142 -7.18 -31.37 -25.79
C LEU A 142 -7.62 -32.68 -25.11
N GLU A 143 -7.04 -33.82 -25.53
CA GLU A 143 -7.26 -35.13 -24.92
C GLU A 143 -6.41 -35.32 -23.65
N ASN A 144 -5.28 -34.62 -23.53
CA ASN A 144 -4.41 -34.71 -22.36
C ASN A 144 -4.90 -33.78 -21.22
N SER A 145 -5.38 -34.38 -20.12
CA SER A 145 -5.85 -33.69 -18.93
C SER A 145 -4.78 -32.85 -18.20
N PHE A 146 -3.49 -33.17 -18.38
CA PHE A 146 -2.39 -32.37 -17.84
C PHE A 146 -2.03 -31.16 -18.70
N ALA A 147 -2.57 -31.09 -19.92
CA ALA A 147 -2.27 -30.02 -20.87
C ALA A 147 -3.44 -29.06 -21.08
N ARG A 148 -4.65 -29.60 -21.28
CA ARG A 148 -5.87 -28.82 -21.49
C ARG A 148 -6.19 -27.97 -20.27
N ASP A 149 -6.37 -26.66 -20.49
CA ASP A 149 -6.65 -25.63 -19.49
C ASP A 149 -5.60 -25.52 -18.37
N ILE A 150 -4.41 -26.12 -18.56
CA ILE A 150 -3.25 -25.98 -17.67
C ILE A 150 -2.13 -25.24 -18.42
N VAL A 151 -1.74 -25.74 -19.60
CA VAL A 151 -0.70 -25.12 -20.45
C VAL A 151 -1.21 -24.64 -21.79
N VAL A 152 -2.37 -25.13 -22.26
CA VAL A 152 -3.06 -24.64 -23.45
C VAL A 152 -4.56 -24.58 -23.19
N SER A 153 -5.19 -23.46 -23.52
CA SER A 153 -6.65 -23.27 -23.39
C SER A 153 -7.43 -24.21 -24.29
N SER A 154 -8.61 -24.64 -23.87
CA SER A 154 -9.55 -25.46 -24.65
C SER A 154 -9.87 -24.93 -26.06
N GLU A 155 -9.84 -23.61 -26.28
CA GLU A 155 -10.06 -23.02 -27.61
C GLU A 155 -8.80 -22.97 -28.49
N LEU A 156 -7.67 -23.47 -28.00
CA LEU A 156 -6.35 -23.41 -28.67
C LEU A 156 -5.91 -21.99 -29.04
N THR A 157 -6.44 -20.95 -28.39
CA THR A 157 -6.08 -19.54 -28.61
C THR A 157 -4.97 -19.05 -27.69
N THR A 158 -4.75 -19.76 -26.58
CA THR A 158 -3.82 -19.30 -25.54
C THR A 158 -2.97 -20.45 -25.01
N ALA A 159 -1.68 -20.20 -24.83
CA ALA A 159 -0.77 -21.10 -24.13
C ALA A 159 -0.15 -20.39 -22.92
N SER A 160 0.28 -21.14 -21.92
CA SER A 160 0.91 -20.61 -20.71
C SER A 160 2.30 -21.22 -20.47
N ILE A 161 3.19 -20.43 -19.89
CA ILE A 161 4.38 -20.91 -19.18
C ILE A 161 4.20 -20.50 -17.72
N THR A 162 4.14 -21.47 -16.82
CA THR A 162 4.08 -21.26 -15.37
C THR A 162 5.45 -21.55 -14.78
N ALA A 163 6.10 -20.53 -14.24
CA ALA A 163 7.41 -20.64 -13.62
C ALA A 163 7.32 -20.42 -12.10
N THR A 164 7.86 -21.35 -11.31
CA THR A 164 7.91 -21.22 -9.85
C THR A 164 9.17 -20.46 -9.44
N ILE A 165 9.00 -19.38 -8.68
CA ILE A 165 10.09 -18.56 -8.15
C ILE A 165 10.61 -19.16 -6.84
N ASN A 166 11.92 -19.17 -6.67
CA ASN A 166 12.58 -19.51 -5.41
C ASN A 166 13.35 -18.30 -4.83
N ASN A 167 13.83 -18.45 -3.59
CA ASN A 167 14.50 -17.39 -2.85
C ASN A 167 16.01 -17.26 -3.15
N SER A 168 16.53 -17.89 -4.21
CA SER A 168 17.96 -17.79 -4.55
C SER A 168 18.36 -16.39 -5.06
N LYS A 169 17.41 -15.62 -5.59
CA LYS A 169 17.55 -14.25 -6.08
C LYS A 169 16.37 -13.41 -5.62
N THR A 170 16.52 -12.08 -5.65
CA THR A 170 15.40 -11.19 -5.33
C THR A 170 14.30 -11.32 -6.37
N GLU A 171 13.03 -11.28 -5.95
CA GLU A 171 11.87 -11.36 -6.85
C GLU A 171 11.99 -10.34 -8.00
N LYS A 172 12.41 -9.11 -7.69
CA LYS A 172 12.64 -8.05 -8.68
C LYS A 172 13.67 -8.42 -9.74
N GLU A 173 14.81 -9.01 -9.35
CA GLU A 173 15.87 -9.43 -10.28
C GLU A 173 15.36 -10.56 -11.20
N THR A 174 14.64 -11.53 -10.63
CA THR A 174 14.06 -12.65 -11.39
C THR A 174 13.06 -12.15 -12.43
N LEU A 175 12.12 -11.28 -12.04
CA LEU A 175 11.13 -10.70 -12.95
C LEU A 175 11.77 -9.85 -14.06
N GLN A 176 12.84 -9.11 -13.76
CA GLN A 176 13.58 -8.34 -14.77
C GLN A 176 14.28 -9.24 -15.81
N LYS A 177 14.82 -10.38 -15.39
CA LYS A 177 15.40 -11.37 -16.31
C LYS A 177 14.32 -12.01 -17.19
N ILE A 178 13.17 -12.38 -16.62
CA ILE A 178 12.02 -12.88 -17.38
C ILE A 178 11.57 -11.84 -18.42
N ASP A 179 11.43 -10.58 -18.02
CA ASP A 179 11.04 -9.49 -18.93
C ASP A 179 12.06 -9.29 -20.06
N SER A 180 13.34 -9.45 -19.76
CA SER A 180 14.42 -9.37 -20.75
C SER A 180 14.36 -10.53 -21.75
N VAL A 181 14.15 -11.77 -21.26
CA VAL A 181 13.97 -12.95 -22.11
C VAL A 181 12.77 -12.79 -23.04
N ILE A 182 11.63 -12.32 -22.53
CA ILE A 182 10.43 -12.05 -23.34
C ILE A 182 10.75 -11.01 -24.42
N SER A 183 11.45 -9.93 -24.06
CA SER A 183 11.78 -8.84 -24.98
C SER A 183 12.78 -9.26 -26.07
N SER A 184 13.67 -10.21 -25.78
CA SER A 184 14.63 -10.76 -26.73
C SER A 184 14.05 -11.81 -27.68
N ASN A 185 12.82 -12.29 -27.45
CA ASN A 185 12.16 -13.30 -28.27
C ASN A 185 10.81 -12.77 -28.79
N PRO A 186 10.83 -11.74 -29.66
CA PRO A 186 9.60 -11.16 -30.22
C PRO A 186 8.84 -12.17 -31.06
N GLY A 187 7.53 -12.01 -31.11
CA GLY A 187 6.64 -12.86 -31.90
C GLY A 187 5.26 -12.25 -32.10
N ASN A 188 4.36 -13.02 -32.70
CA ASN A 188 3.04 -12.59 -33.16
C ASN A 188 2.01 -12.75 -32.05
N ALA A 189 2.22 -13.74 -31.17
CA ALA A 189 1.40 -13.94 -30.01
C ALA A 189 1.55 -12.75 -29.06
N LYS A 190 0.41 -12.22 -28.61
CA LYS A 190 0.37 -11.20 -27.56
C LYS A 190 0.77 -11.85 -26.24
N ILE A 191 1.84 -11.34 -25.63
CA ILE A 191 2.35 -11.84 -24.35
C ILE A 191 1.71 -11.06 -23.19
N ILE A 192 1.14 -11.78 -22.24
CA ILE A 192 0.52 -11.24 -21.03
C ILE A 192 1.17 -11.91 -19.82
N LYS A 193 1.53 -11.12 -18.81
CA LYS A 193 2.29 -11.56 -17.64
C LYS A 193 1.43 -11.41 -16.39
N GLY A 194 1.44 -12.42 -15.52
CA GLY A 194 0.64 -12.42 -14.31
C GLY A 194 1.19 -13.35 -13.23
N GLY A 195 0.37 -13.59 -12.22
CA GLY A 195 0.78 -14.24 -10.98
C GLY A 195 1.16 -13.23 -9.89
N LEU A 196 1.23 -13.73 -8.66
CA LEU A 196 1.40 -12.92 -7.45
C LEU A 196 2.68 -12.06 -7.46
N PRO A 197 3.84 -12.52 -7.97
CA PRO A 197 5.04 -11.67 -8.07
C PRO A 197 4.84 -10.42 -8.95
N TYR A 198 4.20 -10.53 -10.12
CA TYR A 198 3.92 -9.36 -10.96
C TYR A 198 2.89 -8.41 -10.34
N ILE A 199 1.92 -8.96 -9.59
CA ILE A 199 0.95 -8.18 -8.80
C ILE A 199 1.72 -7.35 -7.75
N ARG A 200 2.56 -7.98 -6.93
CA ARG A 200 3.36 -7.31 -5.88
C ARG A 200 4.30 -6.27 -6.46
N GLN A 201 5.03 -6.60 -7.53
CA GLN A 201 5.93 -5.66 -8.20
C GLN A 201 5.18 -4.42 -8.72
N SER A 202 4.01 -4.62 -9.35
CA SER A 202 3.18 -3.51 -9.83
C SER A 202 2.64 -2.68 -8.67
N LEU A 203 2.20 -3.32 -7.58
CA LEU A 203 1.69 -2.65 -6.39
C LEU A 203 2.76 -1.72 -5.79
N VAL A 204 4.00 -2.21 -5.61
CA VAL A 204 5.12 -1.40 -5.10
C VAL A 204 5.43 -0.23 -6.03
N ARG A 205 5.50 -0.49 -7.34
CA ARG A 205 5.81 0.55 -8.33
C ARG A 205 4.74 1.64 -8.34
N ASP A 206 3.48 1.25 -8.40
CA ASP A 206 2.36 2.17 -8.58
C ASP A 206 2.13 2.97 -7.29
N VAL A 207 2.19 2.34 -6.12
CA VAL A 207 2.17 3.02 -4.82
C VAL A 207 3.36 3.97 -4.66
N GLY A 208 4.56 3.56 -5.09
CA GLY A 208 5.75 4.43 -5.07
C GLY A 208 5.60 5.65 -5.97
N ARG A 209 5.06 5.46 -7.18
CA ARG A 209 4.72 6.55 -8.11
C ARG A 209 3.69 7.50 -7.51
N ASP A 210 2.63 6.96 -6.91
CA ASP A 210 1.60 7.74 -6.26
C ASP A 210 2.16 8.52 -5.06
N ALA A 211 3.06 7.94 -4.27
CA ALA A 211 3.73 8.66 -3.18
C ALA A 211 4.54 9.86 -3.69
N ILE A 212 5.27 9.71 -4.81
CA ILE A 212 6.05 10.78 -5.44
C ILE A 212 5.16 11.91 -5.98
N ILE A 213 3.91 11.61 -6.37
CA ILE A 213 2.98 12.60 -6.92
C ILE A 213 2.10 13.22 -5.83
N LEU A 214 1.43 12.37 -5.04
CA LEU A 214 0.40 12.77 -4.09
C LEU A 214 0.96 13.43 -2.83
N ILE A 215 2.13 13.01 -2.33
CA ILE A 215 2.71 13.65 -1.13
C ILE A 215 3.12 15.10 -1.44
N PRO A 216 3.89 15.41 -2.51
CA PRO A 216 4.16 16.80 -2.87
C PRO A 216 2.89 17.58 -3.21
N ALA A 217 1.92 16.99 -3.91
CA ALA A 217 0.66 17.65 -4.20
C ALA A 217 -0.10 18.02 -2.90
N ALA A 218 -0.16 17.12 -1.92
CA ALA A 218 -0.76 17.39 -0.62
C ALA A 218 -0.04 18.53 0.12
N LEU A 219 1.31 18.55 0.11
CA LEU A 219 2.10 19.65 0.69
C LEU A 219 1.86 20.99 -0.03
N ILE A 220 1.71 20.99 -1.36
CA ILE A 220 1.40 22.20 -2.14
C ILE A 220 -0.01 22.71 -1.78
N ILE A 221 -1.01 21.83 -1.76
CA ILE A 221 -2.38 22.18 -1.36
C ILE A 221 -2.38 22.75 0.06
N MET A 222 -1.66 22.11 0.97
CA MET A 222 -1.48 22.59 2.34
C MET A 222 -0.85 23.99 2.38
N LEU A 223 0.23 24.23 1.64
CA LEU A 223 0.88 25.54 1.55
C LEU A 223 -0.08 26.61 1.02
N LEU A 224 -0.89 26.29 0.00
CA LEU A 224 -1.90 27.20 -0.54
C LEU A 224 -2.98 27.52 0.51
N VAL A 225 -3.51 26.50 1.19
CA VAL A 225 -4.51 26.69 2.25
C VAL A 225 -3.92 27.52 3.40
N LEU A 226 -2.69 27.23 3.84
CA LEU A 226 -2.00 28.02 4.86
C LEU A 226 -1.78 29.45 4.40
N LYS A 227 -1.39 29.68 3.14
CA LYS A 227 -1.20 31.02 2.57
C LYS A 227 -2.51 31.80 2.52
N ILE A 228 -3.61 31.15 2.16
CA ILE A 228 -4.95 31.74 2.16
C ILE A 228 -5.38 32.07 3.60
N ASN A 229 -5.09 31.23 4.58
CA ASN A 229 -5.51 31.47 5.97
C ASN A 229 -4.63 32.52 6.67
N LEU A 230 -3.31 32.40 6.59
CA LEU A 230 -2.35 33.19 7.37
C LEU A 230 -1.80 34.43 6.63
N GLY A 231 -2.05 34.54 5.33
CA GLY A 231 -1.78 35.72 4.49
C GLY A 231 -0.31 35.93 4.10
N THR A 232 0.65 35.76 5.01
CA THR A 232 2.08 36.00 4.74
C THR A 232 2.87 34.68 4.66
N TRP A 233 3.87 34.61 3.77
CA TRP A 233 4.71 33.41 3.67
C TRP A 233 5.52 33.14 4.93
N ARG A 234 5.91 34.20 5.66
CA ARG A 234 6.58 34.07 6.96
C ARG A 234 5.68 33.32 7.95
N SER A 235 4.40 33.68 8.03
CA SER A 235 3.42 32.97 8.87
C SER A 235 3.16 31.53 8.43
N VAL A 236 3.22 31.24 7.13
CA VAL A 236 3.03 29.88 6.57
C VAL A 236 4.18 28.95 6.95
N ILE A 237 5.43 29.44 6.92
CA ILE A 237 6.62 28.62 7.20
C ILE A 237 6.61 28.06 8.61
N LEU A 238 6.03 28.77 9.60
CA LEU A 238 5.99 28.32 10.99
C LEU A 238 5.29 26.96 11.15
N PRO A 239 3.99 26.81 10.86
CA PRO A 239 3.30 25.53 11.00
C PRO A 239 3.75 24.50 9.94
N PHE A 240 4.14 24.96 8.74
CA PHE A 240 4.68 24.08 7.70
C PHE A 240 5.99 23.39 8.14
N SER A 241 6.90 24.13 8.79
CA SER A 241 8.15 23.57 9.29
C SER A 241 7.92 22.46 10.31
N VAL A 242 6.95 22.62 11.21
CA VAL A 242 6.58 21.57 12.17
C VAL A 242 6.16 20.31 11.44
N VAL A 243 5.27 20.40 10.45
CA VAL A 243 4.77 19.25 9.70
C VAL A 243 5.90 18.52 8.95
N VAL A 244 6.78 19.25 8.28
CA VAL A 244 7.91 18.65 7.55
C VAL A 244 8.84 17.93 8.53
N LEU A 245 9.23 18.58 9.64
CA LEU A 245 10.13 18.01 10.63
C LEU A 245 9.54 16.77 11.30
N THR A 246 8.26 16.79 11.66
CA THR A 246 7.61 15.68 12.36
C THR A 246 7.32 14.51 11.44
N THR A 247 7.03 14.79 10.16
CA THR A 247 6.87 13.76 9.13
C THR A 247 8.20 13.08 8.84
N ALA A 248 9.28 13.86 8.67
CA ALA A 248 10.62 13.31 8.49
C ALA A 248 11.05 12.46 9.70
N PHE A 249 10.82 12.95 10.92
CA PHE A 249 11.08 12.22 12.15
C PHE A 249 10.33 10.88 12.20
N SER A 250 9.03 10.89 11.88
CA SER A 250 8.23 9.66 11.91
C SER A 250 8.69 8.64 10.89
N LEU A 251 9.11 9.06 9.70
CA LEU A 251 9.69 8.15 8.71
C LEU A 251 11.08 7.63 9.14
N ALA A 252 11.88 8.46 9.79
CA ALA A 252 13.21 8.08 10.28
C ALA A 252 13.16 7.04 11.41
N LEU A 253 12.06 6.96 12.16
CA LEU A 253 11.85 5.92 13.17
C LEU A 253 11.80 4.52 12.56
N ILE A 254 11.38 4.36 11.31
CA ILE A 254 11.25 3.06 10.64
C ILE A 254 12.60 2.31 10.62
N PRO A 255 13.66 2.84 9.97
CA PRO A 255 14.96 2.18 9.97
C PRO A 255 15.63 2.16 11.35
N LEU A 256 15.33 3.13 12.23
CA LEU A 256 15.93 3.21 13.57
C LEU A 256 15.44 2.10 14.50
N ILE A 257 14.18 1.68 14.36
CA ILE A 257 13.58 0.58 15.11
C ILE A 257 13.83 -0.78 14.41
N GLY A 258 14.41 -0.77 13.20
CA GLY A 258 14.63 -1.98 12.40
C GLY A 258 13.35 -2.50 11.73
N TRP A 259 12.37 -1.63 11.51
CA TRP A 259 11.17 -1.97 10.76
C TRP A 259 11.39 -1.78 9.26
N LYS A 260 10.57 -2.48 8.48
CA LYS A 260 10.48 -2.32 7.02
C LYS A 260 9.27 -1.46 6.67
N LEU A 261 9.40 -0.63 5.66
CA LEU A 261 8.32 0.16 5.09
C LEU A 261 7.34 -0.76 4.37
N SER A 262 6.13 -0.83 4.87
CA SER A 262 5.00 -1.48 4.21
C SER A 262 4.19 -0.47 3.40
N ILE A 263 3.30 -0.97 2.53
CA ILE A 263 2.34 -0.15 1.79
C ILE A 263 1.43 0.63 2.74
N ILE A 264 1.07 0.03 3.88
CA ILE A 264 0.19 0.66 4.87
C ILE A 264 0.92 1.79 5.62
N THR A 265 2.23 1.64 5.89
CA THR A 265 3.02 2.68 6.57
C THR A 265 3.24 3.94 5.71
N LEU A 266 3.02 3.88 4.40
CA LEU A 266 3.01 5.06 3.52
C LEU A 266 1.85 6.02 3.80
N LEU A 267 0.86 5.62 4.60
CA LEU A 267 -0.20 6.53 5.06
C LEU A 267 0.29 7.52 6.13
N VAL A 268 1.40 7.23 6.82
CA VAL A 268 1.90 8.07 7.94
C VAL A 268 2.15 9.52 7.52
N PRO A 269 2.88 9.82 6.40
CA PRO A 269 3.06 11.19 5.94
C PRO A 269 1.74 11.91 5.67
N VAL A 270 0.77 11.25 5.04
CA VAL A 270 -0.54 11.84 4.72
C VAL A 270 -1.30 12.18 5.99
N ILE A 271 -1.31 11.28 6.97
CA ILE A 271 -1.92 11.49 8.29
C ILE A 271 -1.27 12.70 8.99
N LEU A 272 0.06 12.78 9.00
CA LEU A 272 0.78 13.87 9.67
C LEU A 272 0.59 15.22 8.98
N ILE A 273 0.55 15.26 7.65
CA ILE A 273 0.22 16.48 6.90
C ILE A 273 -1.17 17.01 7.30
N ALA A 274 -2.15 16.12 7.44
CA ALA A 274 -3.51 16.48 7.81
C ALA A 274 -3.63 16.95 9.29
N VAL A 275 -2.94 16.27 10.21
CA VAL A 275 -3.16 16.46 11.66
C VAL A 275 -2.19 17.46 12.29
N ALA A 276 -0.90 17.41 11.94
CA ALA A 276 0.15 18.15 12.66
C ALA A 276 0.04 19.67 12.52
N ASN A 277 -0.58 20.14 11.44
CA ASN A 277 -0.72 21.56 11.11
C ASN A 277 -1.68 22.33 12.02
N ASN A 278 -2.67 21.63 12.60
CA ASN A 278 -3.79 22.26 13.29
C ASN A 278 -3.30 23.15 14.43
N TYR A 279 -2.38 22.65 15.25
CA TYR A 279 -1.85 23.39 16.41
C TYR A 279 -1.13 24.67 15.99
N GLY A 280 -0.32 24.57 14.93
CA GLY A 280 0.47 25.70 14.45
C GLY A 280 -0.38 26.78 13.80
N ILE A 281 -1.44 26.42 13.06
CA ILE A 281 -2.39 27.39 12.53
C ILE A 281 -3.01 28.20 13.66
N TYR A 282 -3.55 27.55 14.70
CA TYR A 282 -4.19 28.24 15.82
C TYR A 282 -3.22 29.19 16.53
N LEU A 283 -1.98 28.76 16.78
CA LEU A 283 -0.97 29.59 17.43
C LEU A 283 -0.62 30.83 16.60
N VAL A 284 -0.39 30.65 15.29
CA VAL A 284 -0.01 31.77 14.42
C VAL A 284 -1.18 32.73 14.19
N ALA A 285 -2.39 32.21 13.97
CA ALA A 285 -3.60 33.02 13.82
C ALA A 285 -3.90 33.83 15.09
N ARG A 286 -3.80 33.20 16.27
CA ARG A 286 -4.00 33.88 17.54
C ARG A 286 -2.92 34.92 17.82
N PHE A 287 -1.67 34.64 17.46
CA PHE A 287 -0.60 35.63 17.53
C PHE A 287 -0.91 36.84 16.65
N GLN A 288 -1.33 36.62 15.39
CA GLN A 288 -1.73 37.70 14.48
C GLN A 288 -2.89 38.53 15.05
N GLU A 289 -3.91 37.89 15.62
CA GLU A 289 -5.03 38.57 16.27
C GLU A 289 -4.56 39.43 17.46
N LEU A 290 -3.72 38.89 18.34
CA LEU A 290 -3.17 39.62 19.48
C LEU A 290 -2.30 40.80 19.04
N SER A 291 -1.48 40.62 18.00
CA SER A 291 -0.67 41.70 17.42
C SER A 291 -1.53 42.80 16.78
N SER A 292 -2.66 42.46 16.17
CA SER A 292 -3.59 43.45 15.61
C SER A 292 -4.40 44.18 16.68
N ARG A 293 -4.76 43.51 17.77
CA ARG A 293 -5.55 44.08 18.86
C ARG A 293 -4.72 44.95 19.81
N TYR A 294 -3.45 44.61 20.01
CA TYR A 294 -2.52 45.31 20.90
C TYR A 294 -1.24 45.69 20.15
N PRO A 295 -1.28 46.70 19.26
CA PRO A 295 -0.15 47.06 18.40
C PRO A 295 1.07 47.55 19.18
N ASP A 296 0.87 48.16 20.35
CA ASP A 296 1.94 48.73 21.19
C ASP A 296 2.54 47.72 22.17
N ALA A 297 1.94 46.52 22.31
CA ALA A 297 2.42 45.52 23.24
C ALA A 297 3.76 44.92 22.77
N SER A 298 4.68 44.69 23.71
CA SER A 298 5.94 44.06 23.37
C SER A 298 5.71 42.62 22.89
N ARG A 299 6.56 42.12 21.98
CA ARG A 299 6.45 40.73 21.50
C ARG A 299 6.49 39.70 22.63
N LYS A 300 7.24 40.00 23.70
CA LYS A 300 7.30 39.15 24.90
C LYS A 300 5.96 39.05 25.61
N GLU A 301 5.23 40.16 25.73
CA GLU A 301 3.89 40.16 26.32
C GLU A 301 2.87 39.45 25.43
N LEU A 302 2.96 39.65 24.10
CA LEU A 302 2.09 38.97 23.14
C LEU A 302 2.26 37.44 23.19
N VAL A 303 3.51 36.95 23.18
CA VAL A 303 3.78 35.50 23.26
C VAL A 303 3.42 34.94 24.64
N LYS A 304 3.65 35.68 25.73
CA LYS A 304 3.21 35.27 27.07
C LYS A 304 1.69 35.11 27.14
N THR A 305 0.95 36.04 26.52
CA THR A 305 -0.52 36.00 26.43
C THR A 305 -0.99 34.85 25.53
N LEU A 306 -0.32 34.63 24.40
CA LEU A 306 -0.57 33.51 23.49
C LEU A 306 -0.47 32.17 24.23
N ILE A 307 0.67 31.92 24.87
CA ILE A 307 0.96 30.70 25.65
C ILE A 307 -0.10 30.49 26.73
N LYS A 308 -0.44 31.54 27.50
CA LYS A 308 -1.47 31.46 28.54
C LYS A 308 -2.85 31.10 27.97
N SER A 309 -3.17 31.53 26.76
CA SER A 309 -4.48 31.30 26.15
C SER A 309 -4.65 29.94 25.47
N LEU A 310 -3.60 29.40 24.83
CA LEU A 310 -3.73 28.24 23.94
C LEU A 310 -2.99 26.98 24.41
N ASN A 311 -2.13 27.04 25.43
CA ASN A 311 -1.37 25.86 25.87
C ASN A 311 -2.25 24.67 26.25
N MET A 312 -3.24 24.88 27.13
CA MET A 312 -4.10 23.78 27.59
C MET A 312 -4.99 23.24 26.48
N PRO A 313 -5.72 24.08 25.70
CA PRO A 313 -6.50 23.60 24.56
C PRO A 313 -5.68 22.77 23.57
N ILE A 314 -4.48 23.23 23.22
CA ILE A 314 -3.59 22.53 22.28
C ILE A 314 -3.05 21.23 22.90
N LEU A 315 -2.66 21.26 24.17
CA LEU A 315 -2.17 20.07 24.88
C LEU A 315 -3.24 18.97 24.93
N PHE A 316 -4.46 19.30 25.35
CA PHE A 316 -5.55 18.31 25.39
C PHE A 316 -5.92 17.81 23.99
N SER A 317 -6.03 18.70 23.01
CA SER A 317 -6.31 18.31 21.62
C SER A 317 -5.23 17.36 21.06
N GLY A 318 -3.96 17.64 21.36
CA GLY A 318 -2.85 16.78 20.97
C GLY A 318 -2.88 15.43 21.66
N LEU A 319 -3.05 15.41 22.99
CA LEU A 319 -3.10 14.17 23.77
C LEU A 319 -4.29 13.27 23.37
N THR A 320 -5.46 13.84 23.12
CA THR A 320 -6.61 13.05 22.64
C THR A 320 -6.35 12.46 21.26
N THR A 321 -5.65 13.19 20.39
CA THR A 321 -5.28 12.69 19.05
C THR A 321 -4.26 11.57 19.15
N VAL A 322 -3.24 11.73 19.99
CA VAL A 322 -2.25 10.67 20.29
C VAL A 322 -2.94 9.42 20.83
N ALA A 323 -3.83 9.57 21.81
CA ALA A 323 -4.58 8.45 22.38
C ALA A 323 -5.45 7.74 21.32
N GLY A 324 -6.15 8.50 20.47
CA GLY A 324 -6.96 7.93 19.39
C GLY A 324 -6.13 7.13 18.37
N ILE A 325 -4.98 7.67 17.95
CA ILE A 325 -4.07 6.99 17.01
C ILE A 325 -3.42 5.76 17.65
N LEU A 326 -3.03 5.83 18.93
CA LEU A 326 -2.50 4.68 19.67
C LEU A 326 -3.52 3.54 19.79
N GLY A 327 -4.82 3.82 19.60
CA GLY A 327 -5.84 2.78 19.45
C GLY A 327 -5.52 1.74 18.37
N LEU A 328 -4.75 2.10 17.33
CA LEU A 328 -4.29 1.17 16.30
C LEU A 328 -3.37 0.05 16.82
N LEU A 329 -2.81 0.18 18.03
CA LEU A 329 -2.02 -0.88 18.66
C LEU A 329 -2.83 -2.16 18.94
N THR A 330 -4.16 -2.04 19.04
CA THR A 330 -5.07 -3.18 19.25
C THR A 330 -5.31 -3.99 17.97
N HIS A 331 -4.94 -3.46 16.81
CA HIS A 331 -5.20 -4.08 15.51
C HIS A 331 -4.38 -5.37 15.32
N SER A 332 -4.91 -6.42 14.71
CA SER A 332 -4.17 -7.70 14.53
C SER A 332 -3.03 -7.61 13.52
N ILE A 333 -3.21 -6.84 12.45
CA ILE A 333 -2.22 -6.63 11.38
C ILE A 333 -1.05 -5.75 11.84
N ILE A 334 0.18 -6.25 11.64
CA ILE A 334 1.42 -5.65 12.15
C ILE A 334 1.63 -4.22 11.62
N PRO A 335 1.60 -3.94 10.30
CA PRO A 335 1.70 -2.58 9.78
C PRO A 335 0.71 -1.57 10.35
N ALA A 336 -0.50 -1.97 10.70
CA ALA A 336 -1.48 -1.07 11.30
C ALA A 336 -1.03 -0.60 12.68
N LYS A 337 -0.49 -1.52 13.50
CA LYS A 337 0.14 -1.17 14.78
C LYS A 337 1.33 -0.24 14.58
N GLN A 338 2.17 -0.52 13.57
CA GLN A 338 3.33 0.31 13.24
C GLN A 338 2.90 1.73 12.86
N VAL A 339 1.87 1.89 12.03
CA VAL A 339 1.27 3.21 11.72
C VAL A 339 0.82 3.92 13.00
N GLY A 340 0.16 3.20 13.92
CA GLY A 340 -0.23 3.73 15.23
C GLY A 340 0.95 4.31 16.00
N VAL A 341 2.05 3.56 16.13
CA VAL A 341 3.26 4.03 16.81
C VAL A 341 3.89 5.23 16.10
N LEU A 342 4.11 5.13 14.80
CA LEU A 342 4.81 6.16 14.01
C LEU A 342 4.01 7.47 13.97
N ALA A 343 2.70 7.39 13.71
CA ALA A 343 1.85 8.57 13.69
C ALA A 343 1.66 9.16 15.09
N ALA A 344 1.54 8.36 16.15
CA ALA A 344 1.47 8.86 17.52
C ALA A 344 2.77 9.58 17.93
N ALA A 345 3.93 9.03 17.57
CA ALA A 345 5.23 9.67 17.80
C ALA A 345 5.35 10.99 17.02
N GLY A 346 4.94 10.99 15.76
CA GLY A 346 4.90 12.18 14.91
C GLY A 346 3.99 13.28 15.45
N VAL A 347 2.77 12.94 15.87
CA VAL A 347 1.81 13.90 16.46
C VAL A 347 2.30 14.38 17.82
N SER A 348 2.92 13.52 18.63
CA SER A 348 3.52 13.91 19.91
C SER A 348 4.65 14.92 19.69
N LEU A 349 5.52 14.67 18.73
CA LEU A 349 6.58 15.62 18.36
C LEU A 349 5.98 16.91 17.77
N ALA A 350 4.91 16.82 16.97
CA ALA A 350 4.24 17.99 16.41
C ALA A 350 3.61 18.86 17.49
N LEU A 351 3.04 18.24 18.52
CA LEU A 351 2.52 18.93 19.70
C LEU A 351 3.64 19.66 20.44
N LEU A 352 4.75 18.98 20.72
CA LEU A 352 5.92 19.56 21.39
C LEU A 352 6.52 20.71 20.58
N MET A 353 6.77 20.50 19.29
CA MET A 353 7.27 21.54 18.39
C MET A 353 6.29 22.70 18.24
N SER A 354 4.98 22.45 18.21
CA SER A 354 4.00 23.54 18.17
C SER A 354 4.05 24.39 19.43
N LEU A 355 4.18 23.79 20.61
CA LEU A 355 4.23 24.53 21.87
C LEU A 355 5.59 25.21 22.13
N LEU A 356 6.68 24.71 21.55
CA LEU A 356 8.04 25.20 21.78
C LEU A 356 8.61 25.95 20.57
N LEU A 357 8.73 25.28 19.43
CA LEU A 357 9.36 25.79 18.21
C LEU A 357 8.58 26.98 17.64
N ILE A 358 7.25 26.92 17.54
CA ILE A 358 6.47 28.01 16.95
C ILE A 358 6.62 29.31 17.76
N PRO A 359 6.41 29.35 19.08
CA PRO A 359 6.70 30.53 19.88
C PRO A 359 8.16 31.02 19.77
N SER A 360 9.14 30.11 19.74
CA SER A 360 10.55 30.48 19.52
C SER A 360 10.78 31.15 18.16
N LEU A 361 10.18 30.62 17.09
CA LEU A 361 10.24 31.19 15.76
C LEU A 361 9.53 32.55 15.72
N ILE A 362 8.38 32.71 16.38
CA ILE A 362 7.68 33.99 16.50
C ILE A 362 8.58 35.04 17.15
N PHE A 363 9.31 34.68 18.22
CA PHE A 363 10.23 35.59 18.89
C PHE A 363 11.31 36.14 17.96
N VAL A 364 11.88 35.28 17.12
CA VAL A 364 12.99 35.61 16.20
C VAL A 364 12.47 36.29 14.93
N SER A 365 11.26 35.94 14.48
CA SER A 365 10.62 36.54 13.32
C SER A 365 10.32 38.01 13.61
N GLY A 366 10.87 38.94 12.81
CA GLY A 366 10.60 40.38 12.92
C GLY A 366 9.10 40.75 12.72
N SER A 367 8.80 42.03 12.46
CA SER A 367 7.42 42.52 12.22
C SER A 367 6.71 41.86 11.01
N GLY A 368 7.40 41.01 10.26
CA GLY A 368 6.92 40.34 9.06
C GLY A 368 5.85 39.25 9.22
N LEU A 369 5.48 38.89 10.46
CA LEU A 369 4.40 37.92 10.72
C LEU A 369 3.01 38.58 10.72
N ILE A 370 2.95 39.90 10.83
CA ILE A 370 1.71 40.66 10.87
C ILE A 370 1.20 40.77 9.44
N SER A 371 0.03 40.18 9.18
CA SER A 371 -0.69 40.44 7.94
C SER A 371 -1.20 41.89 7.98
N LYS A 372 -0.65 42.78 7.14
CA LYS A 372 -1.19 44.13 6.97
C LYS A 372 -2.62 44.00 6.41
N ASN A 373 -3.60 44.36 7.25
CA ASN A 373 -5.02 44.53 6.94
C ASN A 373 -5.74 43.38 6.21
N ARG A 374 -6.52 42.60 6.97
CA ARG A 374 -7.77 41.99 6.48
C ARG A 374 -8.98 42.69 7.11
N LYS A 375 -9.20 43.95 6.73
CA LYS A 375 -10.57 44.49 6.61
C LYS A 375 -10.94 44.35 5.13
N ASN A 376 -11.25 43.12 4.68
CA ASN A 376 -11.61 42.88 3.28
C ASN A 376 -13.06 42.38 3.25
N ASP A 377 -13.90 42.99 2.41
CA ASP A 377 -15.34 42.68 2.25
C ASP A 377 -15.66 41.18 2.03
N LYS A 378 -14.67 40.37 1.63
CA LYS A 378 -14.83 38.92 1.41
C LYS A 378 -15.04 38.10 2.69
N THR A 379 -14.58 38.54 3.88
CA THR A 379 -14.89 37.82 5.13
C THR A 379 -16.33 38.07 5.60
N ARG A 380 -16.94 39.19 5.21
CA ARG A 380 -18.32 39.55 5.59
C ARG A 380 -19.34 38.53 5.10
N LEU A 381 -19.22 38.05 3.85
CA LEU A 381 -20.12 37.02 3.31
C LEU A 381 -20.06 35.71 4.12
N PHE A 382 -18.85 35.26 4.49
CA PHE A 382 -18.68 34.05 5.29
C PHE A 382 -19.18 34.24 6.73
N GLU A 383 -18.88 35.39 7.34
CA GLU A 383 -19.41 35.79 8.65
C GLU A 383 -20.95 35.85 8.66
N ASP A 384 -21.57 36.40 7.62
CA ASP A 384 -23.03 36.47 7.49
C ASP A 384 -23.67 35.09 7.37
N ILE A 385 -23.06 34.19 6.60
CA ILE A 385 -23.52 32.79 6.49
C ILE A 385 -23.41 32.10 7.85
N LEU A 386 -22.27 32.22 8.54
CA LEU A 386 -22.08 31.64 9.87
C LEU A 386 -23.07 32.22 10.89
N ASN A 387 -23.33 33.53 10.84
CA ASN A 387 -24.31 34.19 11.71
C ASN A 387 -25.74 33.70 11.44
N LYS A 388 -26.13 33.50 10.17
CA LYS A 388 -27.43 32.93 9.81
C LYS A 388 -27.55 31.48 10.30
N LEU A 389 -26.52 30.66 10.12
CA LEU A 389 -26.48 29.27 10.60
C LEU A 389 -26.56 29.21 12.12
N SER A 390 -25.80 30.04 12.82
CA SER A 390 -25.82 30.13 14.28
C SER A 390 -27.23 30.49 14.80
N LYS A 391 -27.88 31.50 14.20
CA LYS A 391 -29.27 31.87 14.52
C LYS A 391 -30.24 30.72 14.26
N LEU A 392 -30.07 29.96 13.19
CA LEU A 392 -30.90 28.79 12.89
C LEU A 392 -30.73 27.69 13.95
N ILE A 393 -29.48 27.41 14.35
CA ILE A 393 -29.14 26.39 15.35
C ILE A 393 -29.74 26.74 16.71
N ILE A 394 -29.60 27.99 17.13
CA ILE A 394 -30.13 28.47 18.42
C ILE A 394 -31.67 28.50 18.40
N LYS A 395 -32.29 28.80 17.25
CA LYS A 395 -33.75 28.87 17.13
C LYS A 395 -34.43 27.48 17.16
N TYR A 396 -33.79 26.44 16.65
CA TYR A 396 -34.40 25.10 16.51
C TYR A 396 -33.50 23.93 16.97
N PRO A 397 -32.97 23.93 18.21
CA PRO A 397 -31.99 22.92 18.64
C PRO A 397 -32.55 21.48 18.62
N GLY A 398 -33.78 21.26 19.10
CA GLY A 398 -34.38 19.92 19.15
C GLY A 398 -34.65 19.32 17.76
N LYS A 399 -35.10 20.15 16.79
CA LYS A 399 -35.31 19.69 15.40
C LYS A 399 -33.99 19.33 14.74
N ILE A 400 -32.93 20.11 14.99
CA ILE A 400 -31.61 19.86 14.42
C ILE A 400 -31.02 18.57 14.99
N LEU A 401 -31.12 18.35 16.30
CA LEU A 401 -30.68 17.10 16.93
C LEU A 401 -31.46 15.88 16.41
N LEU A 402 -32.77 16.01 16.22
CA LEU A 402 -33.59 14.93 15.67
C LEU A 402 -33.19 14.63 14.22
N ILE A 403 -33.11 15.65 13.36
CA ILE A 403 -32.74 15.49 11.96
C ILE A 403 -31.32 14.90 11.85
N SER A 404 -30.35 15.42 12.59
CA SER A 404 -28.98 14.90 12.57
C SER A 404 -28.93 13.45 13.06
N SER A 405 -29.68 13.10 14.11
CA SER A 405 -29.75 11.72 14.61
C SER A 405 -30.38 10.78 13.58
N VAL A 406 -31.47 11.19 12.93
CA VAL A 406 -32.11 10.40 11.86
C VAL A 406 -31.14 10.21 10.68
N VAL A 407 -30.46 11.28 10.25
CA VAL A 407 -29.45 11.18 9.18
C VAL A 407 -28.31 10.25 9.57
N ILE A 408 -27.81 10.34 10.80
CA ILE A 408 -26.76 9.44 11.32
C ILE A 408 -27.24 7.99 11.31
N LEU A 409 -28.46 7.70 11.75
CA LEU A 409 -29.02 6.34 11.74
C LEU A 409 -29.17 5.78 10.33
N ILE A 410 -29.65 6.60 9.39
CA ILE A 410 -29.76 6.22 7.97
C ILE A 410 -28.36 5.91 7.40
N LEU A 411 -27.37 6.78 7.62
CA LEU A 411 -26.00 6.55 7.15
C LEU A 411 -25.34 5.34 7.82
N ALA A 412 -25.58 5.15 9.12
CA ALA A 412 -25.06 4.01 9.88
C ALA A 412 -25.64 2.68 9.41
N SER A 413 -26.89 2.65 8.90
CA SER A 413 -27.46 1.45 8.29
C SER A 413 -26.63 0.95 7.09
N GLY A 414 -25.87 1.83 6.45
CA GLY A 414 -24.90 1.51 5.39
C GLY A 414 -23.83 0.50 5.81
N ILE A 415 -23.50 0.41 7.11
CA ILE A 415 -22.50 -0.52 7.65
C ILE A 415 -22.90 -1.97 7.39
N ALA A 416 -24.21 -2.28 7.36
CA ALA A 416 -24.71 -3.63 7.07
C ALA A 416 -24.41 -4.11 5.64
N PHE A 417 -24.10 -3.19 4.71
CA PHE A 417 -23.79 -3.51 3.32
C PHE A 417 -22.28 -3.60 3.04
N LEU A 418 -21.45 -3.47 4.07
CA LEU A 418 -19.99 -3.48 3.93
C LEU A 418 -19.51 -4.89 3.55
N LYS A 419 -18.92 -5.03 2.36
CA LYS A 419 -18.27 -6.26 1.89
C LYS A 419 -16.76 -6.14 2.03
N ILE A 420 -16.15 -7.08 2.76
CA ILE A 420 -14.70 -7.14 2.94
C ILE A 420 -14.08 -7.79 1.70
N ASN A 421 -13.12 -7.12 1.08
CA ASN A 421 -12.41 -7.62 -0.10
C ASN A 421 -10.90 -7.59 0.16
N THR A 422 -10.29 -8.77 0.21
CA THR A 422 -8.85 -8.96 0.45
C THR A 422 -8.11 -9.43 -0.80
N ASN A 423 -8.78 -9.51 -1.95
CA ASN A 423 -8.16 -9.92 -3.20
C ASN A 423 -7.37 -8.74 -3.80
N GLN A 424 -6.05 -8.89 -3.86
CA GLN A 424 -5.10 -7.85 -4.30
C GLN A 424 -5.33 -7.40 -5.74
N GLU A 425 -5.88 -8.27 -6.59
CA GLU A 425 -6.18 -7.91 -7.96
C GLU A 425 -7.25 -6.81 -8.04
N ASN A 426 -8.21 -6.81 -7.09
CA ASN A 426 -9.27 -5.81 -7.02
C ASN A 426 -8.79 -4.42 -6.60
N TYR A 427 -7.54 -4.27 -6.16
CA TYR A 427 -6.94 -2.97 -5.85
C TYR A 427 -6.64 -2.17 -7.13
N PHE A 428 -6.47 -2.87 -8.25
CA PHE A 428 -6.20 -2.25 -9.54
C PHE A 428 -7.50 -1.94 -10.28
N ALA A 429 -7.53 -0.80 -10.97
CA ALA A 429 -8.65 -0.43 -11.82
C ALA A 429 -8.92 -1.51 -12.89
N PRO A 430 -10.16 -1.69 -13.37
CA PRO A 430 -10.49 -2.72 -14.37
C PRO A 430 -9.65 -2.66 -15.66
N LYS A 431 -9.17 -1.47 -16.04
CA LYS A 431 -8.32 -1.27 -17.23
C LYS A 431 -6.83 -1.52 -16.99
N HIS A 432 -6.42 -1.80 -15.76
CA HIS A 432 -5.01 -1.99 -15.42
C HIS A 432 -4.48 -3.33 -16.00
N PRO A 433 -3.25 -3.38 -16.55
CA PRO A 433 -2.72 -4.60 -17.17
C PRO A 433 -2.71 -5.82 -16.24
N VAL A 434 -2.40 -5.63 -14.96
CA VAL A 434 -2.41 -6.71 -13.96
C VAL A 434 -3.82 -7.29 -13.77
N ARG A 435 -4.85 -6.43 -13.77
CA ARG A 435 -6.24 -6.85 -13.61
C ARG A 435 -6.73 -7.63 -14.83
N GLN A 436 -6.37 -7.17 -16.03
CA GLN A 436 -6.69 -7.87 -17.28
C GLN A 436 -5.96 -9.21 -17.39
N ALA A 437 -4.68 -9.26 -16.99
CA ALA A 437 -3.91 -10.48 -16.97
C ALA A 437 -4.53 -11.53 -16.04
N SER A 438 -4.86 -11.12 -14.81
CA SER A 438 -5.47 -12.02 -13.82
C SER A 438 -6.85 -12.52 -14.28
N ALA A 439 -7.67 -11.65 -14.88
CA ALA A 439 -8.95 -12.05 -15.45
C ALA A 439 -8.81 -13.06 -16.60
N LEU A 440 -7.79 -12.90 -17.46
CA LEU A 440 -7.52 -13.86 -18.53
C LEU A 440 -7.01 -15.20 -17.96
N ILE A 441 -6.09 -15.15 -16.98
CA ILE A 441 -5.60 -16.35 -16.29
C ILE A 441 -6.76 -17.13 -15.65
N ASN A 442 -7.60 -16.45 -14.87
CA ASN A 442 -8.71 -17.09 -14.16
C ASN A 442 -9.76 -17.68 -15.12
N SER A 443 -9.97 -17.07 -16.29
CA SER A 443 -10.95 -17.56 -17.26
C SER A 443 -10.42 -18.70 -18.15
N LYS A 444 -9.10 -18.86 -18.30
CA LYS A 444 -8.49 -19.84 -19.22
C LYS A 444 -7.68 -20.95 -18.57
N PHE A 445 -7.17 -20.74 -17.35
CA PHE A 445 -6.17 -21.61 -16.73
C PHE A 445 -6.45 -21.89 -15.23
N GLY A 446 -7.69 -21.71 -14.77
CA GLY A 446 -8.10 -22.14 -13.43
C GLY A 446 -7.60 -21.29 -12.25
N GLY A 447 -6.79 -20.24 -12.46
CA GLY A 447 -6.44 -19.30 -11.37
C GLY A 447 -5.04 -18.68 -11.46
N SER A 448 -4.88 -17.52 -10.83
CA SER A 448 -3.60 -16.79 -10.67
C SER A 448 -2.96 -16.99 -9.28
N GLN A 449 -3.67 -17.66 -8.36
CA GLN A 449 -3.32 -17.86 -6.96
C GLN A 449 -3.52 -19.32 -6.58
N THR A 450 -2.69 -19.83 -5.68
CA THR A 450 -2.75 -21.21 -5.19
C THR A 450 -3.15 -21.28 -3.74
N ILE A 451 -3.83 -22.38 -3.40
CA ILE A 451 -4.09 -22.79 -2.02
C ILE A 451 -3.34 -24.11 -1.83
N SER A 452 -2.43 -24.14 -0.87
CA SER A 452 -1.64 -25.34 -0.59
C SER A 452 -2.25 -26.12 0.56
N VAL A 453 -2.52 -27.41 0.33
CA VAL A 453 -3.00 -28.35 1.35
C VAL A 453 -1.89 -29.34 1.65
N MET A 454 -1.48 -29.43 2.91
CA MET A 454 -0.46 -30.37 3.35
C MET A 454 -1.09 -31.54 4.10
N ILE A 455 -0.92 -32.73 3.56
CA ILE A 455 -1.39 -33.98 4.14
C ILE A 455 -0.17 -34.72 4.71
N ARG A 456 -0.28 -35.21 5.95
CA ARG A 456 0.81 -35.89 6.66
C ARG A 456 0.40 -37.31 7.03
N GLY A 457 1.21 -38.28 6.64
CA GLY A 457 1.11 -39.67 7.03
C GLY A 457 1.98 -40.55 6.15
N ASP A 458 1.81 -41.88 6.21
CA ASP A 458 2.48 -42.78 5.28
C ASP A 458 1.77 -42.74 3.91
N ILE A 459 2.44 -42.18 2.91
CA ILE A 459 1.90 -42.03 1.55
C ILE A 459 1.62 -43.40 0.90
N LYS A 460 2.23 -44.48 1.42
CA LYS A 460 1.97 -45.85 0.95
C LYS A 460 0.71 -46.47 1.56
N ASP A 461 0.12 -45.86 2.59
CA ASP A 461 -1.12 -46.33 3.19
C ASP A 461 -2.31 -46.09 2.23
N PRO A 462 -3.02 -47.14 1.80
CA PRO A 462 -4.18 -47.02 0.91
C PRO A 462 -5.27 -46.11 1.46
N GLU A 463 -5.48 -46.05 2.78
CA GLU A 463 -6.50 -45.19 3.38
C GLU A 463 -6.12 -43.72 3.28
N ILE A 464 -4.83 -43.39 3.37
CA ILE A 464 -4.35 -42.03 3.14
C ILE A 464 -4.49 -41.65 1.66
N MET A 465 -4.16 -42.55 0.73
CA MET A 465 -4.32 -42.30 -0.70
C MET A 465 -5.78 -42.04 -1.10
N LYS A 466 -6.73 -42.85 -0.59
CA LYS A 466 -8.16 -42.59 -0.76
C LYS A 466 -8.59 -41.27 -0.11
N GLY A 467 -7.99 -40.95 1.04
CA GLY A 467 -8.21 -39.67 1.72
C GLY A 467 -7.80 -38.47 0.87
N ILE A 468 -6.61 -38.52 0.26
CA ILE A 468 -6.12 -37.50 -0.67
C ILE A 468 -7.08 -37.36 -1.86
N ASP A 469 -7.45 -38.46 -2.50
CA ASP A 469 -8.35 -38.47 -3.66
C ASP A 469 -9.72 -37.83 -3.37
N ARG A 470 -10.31 -38.18 -2.22
CA ARG A 470 -11.57 -37.57 -1.75
C ARG A 470 -11.41 -36.07 -1.52
N VAL A 471 -10.36 -35.63 -0.84
CA VAL A 471 -10.11 -34.19 -0.58
C VAL A 471 -9.91 -33.44 -1.89
N THR A 472 -9.13 -33.97 -2.81
CA THR A 472 -8.92 -33.40 -4.15
C THR A 472 -10.25 -33.24 -4.90
N THR A 473 -11.08 -34.27 -4.88
CA THR A 473 -12.40 -34.25 -5.52
C THR A 473 -13.32 -33.21 -4.87
N GLU A 474 -13.42 -33.18 -3.54
CA GLU A 474 -14.26 -32.22 -2.82
C GLU A 474 -13.83 -30.77 -3.05
N ILE A 475 -12.51 -30.48 -3.02
CA ILE A 475 -11.97 -29.14 -3.27
C ILE A 475 -12.24 -28.72 -4.72
N GLY A 476 -12.10 -29.62 -5.69
CA GLY A 476 -12.33 -29.32 -7.10
C GLY A 476 -13.76 -28.90 -7.44
N HIS A 477 -14.74 -29.23 -6.59
CA HIS A 477 -16.13 -28.82 -6.75
C HIS A 477 -16.50 -27.55 -5.96
N GLN A 478 -15.58 -26.99 -5.16
CA GLN A 478 -15.87 -25.77 -4.41
C GLN A 478 -15.90 -24.54 -5.31
N GLU A 479 -16.88 -23.66 -5.06
CA GLU A 479 -17.01 -22.39 -5.77
C GLU A 479 -15.76 -21.52 -5.55
N GLY A 480 -15.12 -21.10 -6.65
CA GLY A 480 -13.90 -20.29 -6.62
C GLY A 480 -12.59 -21.07 -6.77
N VAL A 481 -12.62 -22.41 -6.79
CA VAL A 481 -11.47 -23.25 -7.17
C VAL A 481 -11.54 -23.50 -8.67
N GLY A 482 -10.54 -23.05 -9.43
CA GLY A 482 -10.51 -23.29 -10.88
C GLY A 482 -9.72 -24.53 -11.32
N GLY A 483 -9.00 -25.17 -10.41
CA GLY A 483 -8.29 -26.45 -10.62
C GLY A 483 -7.62 -26.94 -9.34
N VAL A 484 -7.37 -28.26 -9.25
CA VAL A 484 -6.69 -28.91 -8.12
C VAL A 484 -5.51 -29.73 -8.61
#